data_AF-A0A2I1PA06-F1
#
_entry.id   AF-A0A2I1PA06-F1
#
_cell.length_a   1.000
_cell.length_b   1.000
_cell.length_c   1.000
_cell.angle_alpha   90.00
_cell.angle_beta   90.00
_cell.angle_gamma   90.00
#
_symmetry.space_group_name_H-M   'P 1'
#
loop_
_entity.id
_entity.type
_entity.pdbx_description
1 polymer ?
#
loop_
_entity_poly.entity_id
_entity_poly.type
_entity_poly.pdbx_seq_one_letter_code
_entity_poly.pdbx_strand_id
1 'polypeptide(L)'
;MEPPRPTPRIGDPSSAAQRAADPSGWSMGEQVRAALEDVLGARRDIRRFRPDPVPEELVREVLAAGHAAPSVGHSQPWRFVVVRDPATRDRAAHLADAARVAQADLLVPERAARLLDLKLEGLREAPVGVVVACDRRTPAAGVLGRATFPDTDLWSCACAIQNMWLTARALGLGMGWVTLFEPADLAGLLHLPEGVETLGWLCLGWPDERPPEPGLQRAAWSRKAPLEDVVLSERWPQEGDAAPDAPVSHLRGPAADRLVGSTDAADRLLAPPEALGVLDRVASRVAALAGPGIAGGTLVLAGADHPVTAHDVSAYATRVTYDVLTAAVAGGSLGAAHARAAGLEVLVVDAGCATEVRGATAARPRGPQGDLVSADALTEADVDALLEAGRVLGRDAALSGGPAGPGLVVLGEVGVGNTTVAAALAGALLGLEPAEAGELVGLGAGSDDAMVARKRAVVAAALERTGASPGDAAGARRALAAVGGPEVAVLTGVALGAVEAGAPVVLDGLATCVAALAATRIEPAVQAHLVAGQRSREVAHPRVLRALGLEPLLSLRLRAGEGVGACLAAGMVLATLSARRETVRTAEDAPGQDALREDTAGE
;
A
#
# COMPACT_ATOMS: atom_id res chain seq x y z
N MET A 1 -70.71 -29.11 5.52
CA MET A 1 -69.94 -27.87 5.25
C MET A 1 -68.77 -27.88 6.20
N GLU A 2 -67.54 -27.89 5.67
CA GLU A 2 -66.38 -27.66 6.51
C GLU A 2 -66.42 -26.24 7.08
N PRO A 3 -66.11 -26.04 8.38
CA PRO A 3 -66.05 -24.71 8.96
C PRO A 3 -64.93 -23.90 8.31
N PRO A 4 -65.11 -22.57 8.09
CA PRO A 4 -64.09 -21.73 7.47
C PRO A 4 -62.83 -21.66 8.34
N ARG A 5 -61.66 -21.56 7.69
CA ARG A 5 -60.38 -21.35 8.36
C ARG A 5 -60.45 -20.12 9.28
N PRO A 6 -60.03 -20.22 10.56
CA PRO A 6 -59.88 -19.06 11.42
C PRO A 6 -58.87 -18.07 10.83
N THR A 7 -59.30 -16.82 10.60
CA THR A 7 -58.42 -15.75 10.10
C THR A 7 -58.04 -14.85 11.27
N PRO A 8 -56.73 -14.63 11.54
CA PRO A 8 -56.31 -13.75 12.61
C PRO A 8 -56.77 -12.32 12.34
N ARG A 9 -57.22 -11.62 13.39
CA ARG A 9 -57.60 -10.19 13.31
C ARG A 9 -56.40 -9.25 13.39
N ILE A 10 -55.23 -9.77 13.78
CA ILE A 10 -53.97 -9.05 13.91
C ILE A 10 -52.89 -9.93 13.26
N GLY A 11 -52.10 -9.35 12.35
CA GLY A 11 -51.05 -10.06 11.60
C GLY A 11 -51.49 -10.48 10.19
N ASP A 12 -50.74 -11.40 9.59
CA ASP A 12 -50.97 -11.85 8.20
C ASP A 12 -52.21 -12.77 8.12
N PRO A 13 -53.27 -12.35 7.39
CA PRO A 13 -54.48 -13.15 7.25
C PRO A 13 -54.28 -14.35 6.32
N SER A 14 -53.24 -14.35 5.48
CA SER A 14 -53.02 -15.39 4.48
C SER A 14 -52.60 -16.73 5.10
N SER A 15 -53.00 -17.81 4.45
CA SER A 15 -52.56 -19.16 4.77
C SER A 15 -51.20 -19.45 4.14
N ALA A 16 -50.47 -20.42 4.73
CA ALA A 16 -49.23 -20.90 4.13
C ALA A 16 -49.44 -21.40 2.69
N ALA A 17 -50.58 -22.04 2.41
CA ALA A 17 -50.94 -22.50 1.07
C ALA A 17 -51.16 -21.34 0.08
N GLN A 18 -51.81 -20.25 0.51
CA GLN A 18 -51.97 -19.05 -0.32
C GLN A 18 -50.63 -18.39 -0.63
N ARG A 19 -49.73 -18.28 0.35
CA ARG A 19 -48.38 -17.74 0.14
C ARG A 19 -47.52 -18.64 -0.75
N ALA A 20 -47.66 -19.97 -0.62
CA ALA A 20 -46.96 -20.92 -1.48
C ALA A 20 -47.46 -20.90 -2.92
N ALA A 21 -48.74 -20.59 -3.15
CA ALA A 21 -49.33 -20.50 -4.48
C ALA A 21 -48.92 -19.24 -5.24
N ASP A 22 -48.49 -18.18 -4.55
CA ASP A 22 -47.95 -16.95 -5.15
C ASP A 22 -46.62 -16.55 -4.48
N PRO A 23 -45.50 -17.21 -4.85
CA PRO A 23 -44.19 -16.89 -4.29
C PRO A 23 -43.72 -15.48 -4.68
N SER A 24 -44.31 -14.88 -5.72
CA SER A 24 -44.05 -13.51 -6.17
C SER A 24 -44.94 -12.46 -5.50
N GLY A 25 -45.82 -12.83 -4.56
CA GLY A 25 -46.83 -11.94 -4.00
C GLY A 25 -46.28 -10.72 -3.24
N TRP A 26 -44.99 -10.70 -2.93
CA TRP A 26 -44.26 -9.57 -2.34
C TRP A 26 -43.48 -8.73 -3.37
N SER A 27 -43.47 -9.13 -4.64
CA SER A 27 -42.75 -8.42 -5.70
C SER A 27 -43.39 -7.07 -6.00
N MET A 28 -42.55 -6.05 -6.15
CA MET A 28 -42.98 -4.73 -6.61
C MET A 28 -43.02 -4.70 -8.15
N GLY A 29 -43.84 -3.83 -8.71
CA GLY A 29 -43.95 -3.66 -10.17
C GLY A 29 -42.61 -3.32 -10.84
N GLU A 30 -42.48 -3.63 -12.13
CA GLU A 30 -41.26 -3.43 -12.93
C GLU A 30 -40.72 -1.99 -12.86
N GLN A 31 -41.61 -1.00 -12.90
CA GLN A 31 -41.24 0.41 -12.77
C GLN A 31 -40.50 0.71 -11.44
N VAL A 32 -40.93 0.10 -10.33
CA VAL A 32 -40.30 0.29 -9.02
C VAL A 32 -38.93 -0.38 -8.99
N ARG A 33 -38.81 -1.57 -9.60
CA ARG A 33 -37.52 -2.30 -9.69
C ARG A 33 -36.50 -1.54 -10.52
N ALA A 34 -36.89 -1.03 -11.70
CA ALA A 34 -36.01 -0.22 -12.54
C ALA A 34 -35.57 1.08 -11.84
N ALA A 35 -36.49 1.78 -11.17
CA ALA A 35 -36.15 2.97 -10.40
C ALA A 35 -35.17 2.67 -9.25
N LEU A 36 -35.30 1.52 -8.58
CA LEU A 36 -34.37 1.10 -7.54
C LEU A 36 -32.97 0.83 -8.11
N GLU A 37 -32.88 0.14 -9.24
CA GLU A 37 -31.62 -0.11 -9.95
C GLU A 37 -30.91 1.19 -10.35
N ASP A 38 -31.66 2.15 -10.89
CA ASP A 38 -31.14 3.47 -11.26
C ASP A 38 -30.55 4.22 -10.05
N VAL A 39 -31.25 4.21 -8.91
CA VAL A 39 -30.79 4.89 -7.69
C VAL A 39 -29.54 4.20 -7.13
N LEU A 40 -29.53 2.87 -7.05
CA LEU A 40 -28.37 2.09 -6.57
C LEU A 40 -27.14 2.31 -7.47
N GLY A 41 -27.34 2.26 -8.79
CA GLY A 41 -26.28 2.42 -9.79
C GLY A 41 -25.76 3.85 -9.93
N ALA A 42 -26.59 4.86 -9.68
CA ALA A 42 -26.24 6.27 -9.83
C ALA A 42 -25.84 6.98 -8.52
N ARG A 43 -25.97 6.34 -7.34
CA ARG A 43 -25.51 6.92 -6.07
C ARG A 43 -24.00 7.17 -6.11
N ARG A 44 -23.55 8.36 -5.73
CA ARG A 44 -22.14 8.76 -5.68
C ARG A 44 -21.83 9.44 -4.36
N ASP A 45 -20.56 9.40 -4.00
CA ASP A 45 -19.99 10.26 -2.97
C ASP A 45 -19.69 11.62 -3.59
N ILE A 46 -20.58 12.58 -3.31
CA ILE A 46 -20.53 13.94 -3.87
C ILE A 46 -19.63 14.81 -3.01
N ARG A 47 -18.70 15.50 -3.65
CA ARG A 47 -17.68 16.33 -2.98
C ARG A 47 -17.84 17.82 -3.24
N ARG A 48 -18.66 18.22 -4.22
CA ARG A 48 -18.95 19.63 -4.51
C ARG A 48 -20.44 19.94 -4.51
N PHE A 49 -20.78 21.07 -3.90
CA PHE A 49 -22.16 21.46 -3.67
C PHE A 49 -22.40 22.91 -4.08
N ARG A 50 -23.59 23.16 -4.62
CA ARG A 50 -24.07 24.52 -4.84
C ARG A 50 -24.44 25.18 -3.50
N PRO A 51 -24.33 26.52 -3.39
CA PRO A 51 -24.67 27.24 -2.17
C PRO A 51 -26.18 27.34 -1.91
N ASP A 52 -27.01 26.94 -2.87
CA ASP A 52 -28.47 26.96 -2.77
C ASP A 52 -28.95 26.17 -1.52
N PRO A 53 -29.84 26.72 -0.69
CA PRO A 53 -30.33 26.03 0.49
C PRO A 53 -31.14 24.78 0.13
N VAL A 54 -31.04 23.75 0.96
CA VAL A 54 -31.93 22.57 0.88
C VAL A 54 -33.18 22.85 1.71
N PRO A 55 -34.39 22.75 1.11
CA PRO A 55 -35.66 22.85 1.82
C PRO A 55 -35.72 21.93 3.04
N GLU A 56 -36.33 22.40 4.13
CA GLU A 56 -36.43 21.65 5.39
C GLU A 56 -37.24 20.35 5.21
N GLU A 57 -38.21 20.37 4.31
CA GLU A 57 -39.03 19.21 3.95
C GLU A 57 -38.17 18.08 3.37
N LEU A 58 -37.23 18.40 2.47
CA LEU A 58 -36.34 17.41 1.88
C LEU A 58 -35.32 16.87 2.90
N VAL A 59 -34.81 17.72 3.79
CA VAL A 59 -33.93 17.25 4.87
C VAL A 59 -34.68 16.29 5.78
N ARG A 60 -35.93 16.62 6.16
CA ARG A 60 -36.79 15.74 6.96
C ARG A 60 -37.08 14.42 6.26
N GLU A 61 -37.32 14.44 4.95
CA GLU A 61 -37.56 13.23 4.16
C GLU A 61 -36.33 12.31 4.12
N VAL A 62 -35.14 12.88 3.95
CA VAL A 62 -33.86 12.14 4.04
C VAL A 62 -33.69 11.53 5.44
N LEU A 63 -33.90 12.31 6.50
CA LEU A 63 -33.80 11.82 7.88
C LEU A 63 -34.84 10.74 8.20
N ALA A 64 -36.07 10.87 7.69
CA ALA A 64 -37.12 9.87 7.85
C ALA A 64 -36.75 8.55 7.18
N ALA A 65 -36.09 8.60 6.02
CA ALA A 65 -35.57 7.39 5.37
C ALA A 65 -34.49 6.70 6.21
N GLY A 66 -33.58 7.49 6.82
CA GLY A 66 -32.61 6.97 7.78
C GLY A 66 -33.27 6.34 9.00
N HIS A 67 -34.30 7.00 9.55
CA HIS A 67 -35.06 6.50 10.70
C HIS A 67 -35.83 5.19 10.40
N ALA A 68 -36.22 4.97 9.15
CA ALA A 68 -36.90 3.75 8.71
C ALA A 68 -35.95 2.55 8.50
N ALA A 69 -34.64 2.72 8.72
CA ALA A 69 -33.68 1.64 8.56
C ALA A 69 -33.91 0.49 9.57
N PRO A 70 -33.52 -0.75 9.22
CA PRO A 70 -33.51 -1.84 10.18
C PRO A 70 -32.48 -1.55 11.30
N SER A 71 -32.75 -2.03 12.51
CA SER A 71 -31.79 -1.98 13.62
C SER A 71 -31.79 -3.26 14.42
N VAL A 72 -30.61 -3.61 14.94
CA VAL A 72 -30.42 -4.78 15.81
C VAL A 72 -31.36 -4.69 17.00
N GLY A 73 -32.11 -5.77 17.26
CA GLY A 73 -33.08 -5.81 18.35
C GLY A 73 -34.11 -4.67 18.35
N HIS A 74 -34.34 -4.01 17.20
CA HIS A 74 -35.15 -2.80 17.08
C HIS A 74 -34.68 -1.63 17.97
N SER A 75 -33.36 -1.54 18.21
CA SER A 75 -32.74 -0.60 19.16
C SER A 75 -32.70 0.87 18.71
N GLN A 76 -32.77 1.13 17.40
CA GLN A 76 -32.74 2.49 16.82
C GLN A 76 -31.66 3.41 17.43
N PRO A 77 -30.38 3.00 17.37
CA PRO A 77 -29.31 3.64 18.13
C PRO A 77 -28.88 5.00 17.58
N TRP A 78 -29.28 5.34 16.35
CA TRP A 78 -28.87 6.57 15.68
C TRP A 78 -29.39 7.84 16.37
N ARG A 79 -28.56 8.89 16.31
CA ARG A 79 -28.88 10.28 16.59
C ARG A 79 -28.41 11.09 15.39
N PHE A 80 -29.32 11.81 14.76
CA PHE A 80 -29.00 12.67 13.62
C PHE A 80 -28.82 14.11 14.10
N VAL A 81 -27.58 14.60 14.10
CA VAL A 81 -27.26 15.98 14.46
C VAL A 81 -27.19 16.80 13.18
N VAL A 82 -28.19 17.65 12.95
CA VAL A 82 -28.28 18.51 11.76
C VAL A 82 -27.55 19.83 12.03
N VAL A 83 -26.55 20.13 11.22
CA VAL A 83 -25.72 21.34 11.34
C VAL A 83 -25.94 22.23 10.12
N ARG A 84 -26.57 23.39 10.33
CA ARG A 84 -26.76 24.44 9.31
C ARG A 84 -25.86 25.66 9.54
N ASP A 85 -25.43 25.86 10.78
CA ASP A 85 -24.56 26.97 11.18
C ASP A 85 -23.23 26.93 10.39
N PRO A 86 -22.92 27.98 9.60
CA PRO A 86 -21.65 28.06 8.87
C PRO A 86 -20.43 27.98 9.78
N ALA A 87 -20.47 28.60 10.98
CA ALA A 87 -19.32 28.61 11.88
C ALA A 87 -18.98 27.20 12.40
N THR A 88 -19.99 26.39 12.69
CA THR A 88 -19.80 24.99 13.07
C THR A 88 -19.29 24.14 11.90
N ARG A 89 -19.78 24.37 10.67
CA ARG A 89 -19.26 23.71 9.46
C ARG A 89 -17.79 24.09 9.18
N ASP A 90 -17.42 25.34 9.35
CA ASP A 90 -16.04 25.81 9.17
C ASP A 90 -15.09 25.17 10.18
N ARG A 91 -15.52 25.06 11.45
CA ARG A 91 -14.76 24.33 12.48
C ARG A 91 -14.62 22.84 12.15
N ALA A 92 -15.69 22.19 11.70
CA ALA A 92 -15.62 20.80 11.25
C ALA A 92 -14.66 20.64 10.08
N ALA A 93 -14.72 21.54 9.09
CA ALA A 93 -13.79 21.53 7.97
C ALA A 93 -12.33 21.74 8.40
N HIS A 94 -12.09 22.59 9.40
CA HIS A 94 -10.76 22.76 9.99
C HIS A 94 -10.26 21.48 10.68
N LEU A 95 -11.11 20.81 11.46
CA LEU A 95 -10.77 19.53 12.08
C LEU A 95 -10.46 18.46 11.03
N ALA A 96 -11.23 18.41 9.95
CA ALA A 96 -10.99 17.46 8.86
C ALA A 96 -9.69 17.79 8.09
N ASP A 97 -9.38 19.06 7.88
CA ASP A 97 -8.10 19.50 7.30
C ASP A 97 -6.92 19.14 8.22
N ALA A 98 -7.06 19.31 9.53
CA ALA A 98 -6.04 18.91 10.50
C ALA A 98 -5.81 17.39 10.50
N ALA A 99 -6.89 16.59 10.54
CA ALA A 99 -6.82 15.13 10.43
C ALA A 99 -6.24 14.68 9.08
N ARG A 100 -6.55 15.39 7.99
CA ARG A 100 -5.97 15.15 6.67
C ARG A 100 -4.46 15.38 6.63
N VAL A 101 -3.99 16.47 7.24
CA VAL A 101 -2.56 16.77 7.36
C VAL A 101 -1.88 15.75 8.26
N ALA A 102 -2.43 15.47 9.44
CA ALA A 102 -1.89 14.46 10.35
C ALA A 102 -1.82 13.07 9.70
N GLN A 103 -2.87 12.66 8.98
CA GLN A 103 -2.83 11.41 8.22
C GLN A 103 -1.85 11.48 7.06
N ALA A 104 -1.69 12.63 6.39
CA ALA A 104 -0.69 12.81 5.35
C ALA A 104 0.75 12.72 5.90
N ASP A 105 1.00 13.17 7.13
CA ASP A 105 2.29 13.05 7.82
C ASP A 105 2.66 11.58 8.10
N LEU A 106 1.65 10.69 8.19
CA LEU A 106 1.82 9.24 8.30
C LEU A 106 2.04 8.55 6.93
N LEU A 107 1.94 9.29 5.83
CA LEU A 107 2.03 8.77 4.47
C LEU A 107 3.29 9.25 3.75
N VAL A 108 3.73 8.45 2.77
CA VAL A 108 4.84 8.83 1.88
C VAL A 108 4.48 10.08 1.06
N PRO A 109 5.42 10.96 0.70
CA PRO A 109 5.15 12.30 0.16
C PRO A 109 4.14 12.37 -0.99
N GLU A 110 4.01 11.34 -1.83
CA GLU A 110 3.04 11.34 -2.93
C GLU A 110 1.68 10.73 -2.62
N ARG A 111 1.59 9.82 -1.64
CA ARG A 111 0.29 9.44 -1.07
C ARG A 111 -0.22 10.53 -0.15
N ALA A 112 0.68 11.18 0.59
CA ALA A 112 0.45 12.42 1.29
C ALA A 112 -0.02 13.49 0.31
N ALA A 113 0.67 13.75 -0.81
CA ALA A 113 0.22 14.71 -1.82
C ALA A 113 -1.15 14.35 -2.40
N ARG A 114 -1.43 13.07 -2.73
CA ARG A 114 -2.75 12.65 -3.21
C ARG A 114 -3.86 12.79 -2.16
N LEU A 115 -3.57 12.49 -0.90
CA LEU A 115 -4.48 12.72 0.23
C LEU A 115 -4.67 14.22 0.46
N LEU A 116 -3.62 15.02 0.30
CA LEU A 116 -3.66 16.48 0.40
C LEU A 116 -4.39 17.11 -0.80
N ASP A 117 -4.37 16.47 -1.96
CA ASP A 117 -5.15 16.81 -3.15
C ASP A 117 -6.61 16.35 -3.04
N LEU A 118 -6.95 15.50 -2.05
CA LEU A 118 -8.36 15.19 -1.77
C LEU A 118 -9.04 16.45 -1.25
N LYS A 119 -9.89 16.97 -2.12
CA LYS A 119 -10.75 18.10 -1.90
C LYS A 119 -11.87 17.76 -0.90
N LEU A 120 -11.81 18.36 0.29
CA LEU A 120 -12.82 18.29 1.37
C LEU A 120 -13.73 19.52 1.43
N GLU A 121 -13.73 20.34 0.38
CA GLU A 121 -14.50 21.59 0.27
C GLU A 121 -15.99 21.38 0.55
N GLY A 122 -16.52 20.17 0.31
CA GLY A 122 -17.89 19.79 0.62
C GLY A 122 -18.34 20.04 2.07
N LEU A 123 -17.43 20.00 3.06
CA LEU A 123 -17.77 20.34 4.45
C LEU A 123 -18.16 21.81 4.63
N ARG A 124 -17.57 22.70 3.81
CA ARG A 124 -17.85 24.14 3.81
C ARG A 124 -18.97 24.50 2.81
N GLU A 125 -18.94 23.87 1.63
CA GLU A 125 -19.86 24.14 0.53
C GLU A 125 -21.28 23.62 0.78
N ALA A 126 -21.42 22.42 1.35
CA ALA A 126 -22.73 21.81 1.54
C ALA A 126 -23.58 22.64 2.51
N PRO A 127 -24.80 23.07 2.12
CA PRO A 127 -25.67 23.90 2.95
C PRO A 127 -26.15 23.20 4.23
N VAL A 128 -26.06 21.88 4.30
CA VAL A 128 -26.44 21.07 5.45
C VAL A 128 -25.39 20.01 5.74
N GLY A 129 -24.90 19.98 6.98
CA GLY A 129 -24.19 18.83 7.54
C GLY A 129 -25.12 17.96 8.37
N VAL A 130 -24.97 16.64 8.29
CA VAL A 130 -25.66 15.69 9.17
C VAL A 130 -24.63 14.74 9.76
N VAL A 131 -24.44 14.81 11.07
CA VAL A 131 -23.62 13.82 11.79
C VAL A 131 -24.53 12.72 12.28
N VAL A 132 -24.22 11.48 11.87
CA VAL A 132 -24.90 10.29 12.37
C VAL A 132 -24.07 9.73 13.50
N ALA A 133 -24.62 9.77 14.71
CA ALA A 133 -23.99 9.25 15.91
C ALA A 133 -24.76 8.04 16.45
N CYS A 134 -24.05 7.06 16.99
CA CYS A 134 -24.59 5.86 17.60
C CYS A 134 -24.60 6.04 19.12
N ASP A 135 -25.78 6.03 19.73
CA ASP A 135 -25.95 6.07 21.18
C ASP A 135 -25.73 4.68 21.79
N ARG A 136 -24.53 4.43 22.31
CA ARG A 136 -24.12 3.11 22.81
C ARG A 136 -24.27 2.96 24.32
N ARG A 137 -24.78 3.99 25.00
CA ARG A 137 -24.96 4.04 26.47
C ARG A 137 -25.94 2.98 26.98
N THR A 138 -26.86 2.49 26.16
CA THR A 138 -27.69 1.33 26.51
C THR A 138 -26.82 0.08 26.63
N PRO A 139 -26.86 -0.65 27.76
CA PRO A 139 -26.07 -1.88 27.93
C PRO A 139 -26.35 -2.93 26.86
N ALA A 140 -25.30 -3.54 26.31
CA ALA A 140 -25.43 -4.52 25.22
C ALA A 140 -26.30 -5.73 25.57
N ALA A 141 -26.31 -6.15 26.84
CA ALA A 141 -27.14 -7.23 27.35
C ALA A 141 -28.66 -6.95 27.22
N GLY A 142 -29.06 -5.67 27.14
CA GLY A 142 -30.45 -5.26 27.00
C GLY A 142 -30.97 -5.26 25.56
N VAL A 143 -30.13 -5.55 24.57
CA VAL A 143 -30.48 -5.48 23.15
C VAL A 143 -30.24 -6.84 22.49
N LEU A 144 -31.32 -7.45 21.99
CA LEU A 144 -31.26 -8.74 21.31
C LEU A 144 -30.28 -8.71 20.15
N GLY A 145 -29.27 -9.59 20.16
CA GLY A 145 -28.21 -9.68 19.14
C GLY A 145 -26.96 -8.85 19.45
N ARG A 146 -27.08 -7.71 20.15
CA ARG A 146 -25.92 -6.85 20.48
C ARG A 146 -24.99 -7.48 21.52
N ALA A 147 -25.52 -8.31 22.41
CA ALA A 147 -24.69 -9.03 23.39
C ALA A 147 -23.68 -9.99 22.75
N THR A 148 -23.98 -10.51 21.55
CA THR A 148 -23.11 -11.44 20.80
C THR A 148 -22.27 -10.73 19.76
N PHE A 149 -22.81 -9.67 19.14
CA PHE A 149 -22.12 -8.82 18.18
C PHE A 149 -22.18 -7.36 18.62
N PRO A 150 -21.19 -6.88 19.40
CA PRO A 150 -21.25 -5.59 20.06
C PRO A 150 -21.46 -4.38 19.13
N ASP A 151 -20.92 -4.43 17.91
CA ASP A 151 -20.96 -3.33 16.93
C ASP A 151 -22.18 -3.33 15.99
N THR A 152 -23.13 -4.22 16.21
CA THR A 152 -24.38 -4.28 15.43
C THR A 152 -25.21 -2.99 15.48
N ASP A 153 -25.01 -2.17 16.51
CA ASP A 153 -25.58 -0.84 16.64
C ASP A 153 -24.95 0.18 15.66
N LEU A 154 -23.63 0.14 15.48
CA LEU A 154 -22.93 0.89 14.43
C LEU A 154 -23.38 0.46 13.04
N TRP A 155 -23.56 -0.85 12.81
CA TRP A 155 -24.06 -1.35 11.51
C TRP A 155 -25.50 -0.89 11.24
N SER A 156 -26.33 -0.81 12.28
CA SER A 156 -27.68 -0.24 12.19
C SER A 156 -27.63 1.24 11.76
N CYS A 157 -26.68 2.02 12.29
CA CYS A 157 -26.44 3.39 11.85
C CYS A 157 -25.94 3.46 10.40
N ALA A 158 -25.09 2.53 9.96
CA ALA A 158 -24.64 2.45 8.56
C ALA A 158 -25.81 2.16 7.60
N CYS A 159 -26.76 1.30 7.99
CA CYS A 159 -28.00 1.10 7.23
C CYS A 159 -28.84 2.39 7.14
N ALA A 160 -28.94 3.15 8.24
CA ALA A 160 -29.60 4.46 8.23
C ALA A 160 -28.94 5.44 7.26
N ILE A 161 -27.59 5.53 7.27
CA ILE A 161 -26.83 6.35 6.33
C ILE A 161 -27.10 5.91 4.88
N GLN A 162 -27.12 4.61 4.60
CA GLN A 162 -27.39 4.10 3.26
C GLN A 162 -28.80 4.50 2.77
N ASN A 163 -29.83 4.37 3.61
CA ASN A 163 -31.18 4.83 3.26
C ASN A 163 -31.22 6.33 2.98
N MET A 164 -30.59 7.13 3.83
CA MET A 164 -30.47 8.58 3.63
C MET A 164 -29.81 8.91 2.28
N TRP A 165 -28.75 8.18 1.92
CA TRP A 165 -27.99 8.40 0.68
C TRP A 165 -28.79 8.08 -0.58
N LEU A 166 -29.53 6.96 -0.55
CA LEU A 166 -30.40 6.55 -1.65
C LEU A 166 -31.57 7.53 -1.82
N THR A 167 -32.21 7.95 -0.72
CA THR A 167 -33.28 8.94 -0.76
C THR A 167 -32.78 10.30 -1.24
N ALA A 168 -31.63 10.77 -0.74
CA ALA A 168 -31.02 12.01 -1.23
C ALA A 168 -30.79 11.95 -2.75
N ARG A 169 -30.24 10.82 -3.26
CA ARG A 169 -30.04 10.62 -4.70
C ARG A 169 -31.35 10.68 -5.49
N ALA A 170 -32.41 10.03 -4.99
CA ALA A 170 -33.73 10.01 -5.62
C ALA A 170 -34.38 11.40 -5.66
N LEU A 171 -34.16 12.23 -4.63
CA LEU A 171 -34.63 13.62 -4.56
C LEU A 171 -33.78 14.60 -5.40
N GLY A 172 -32.73 14.11 -6.06
CA GLY A 172 -31.79 14.95 -6.84
C GLY A 172 -30.73 15.66 -5.99
N LEU A 173 -30.66 15.36 -4.70
CA LEU A 173 -29.62 15.86 -3.80
C LEU A 173 -28.34 15.02 -3.94
N GLY A 174 -27.22 15.66 -3.64
CA GLY A 174 -25.94 15.01 -3.43
C GLY A 174 -25.73 14.72 -1.95
N MET A 175 -25.04 13.63 -1.66
CA MET A 175 -24.54 13.35 -0.32
C MET A 175 -23.10 12.83 -0.40
N GLY A 176 -22.25 13.32 0.50
CA GLY A 176 -20.86 12.89 0.64
C GLY A 176 -20.59 12.48 2.09
N TRP A 177 -19.90 11.35 2.29
CA TRP A 177 -19.61 10.83 3.63
C TRP A 177 -18.14 11.05 3.96
N VAL A 178 -17.88 11.98 4.88
CA VAL A 178 -16.55 12.35 5.32
C VAL A 178 -16.26 11.67 6.66
N THR A 179 -15.25 10.80 6.67
CA THR A 179 -14.74 10.11 7.86
C THR A 179 -13.31 10.52 8.21
N LEU A 180 -12.79 11.57 7.57
CA LEU A 180 -11.45 12.09 7.81
C LEU A 180 -11.45 13.03 9.02
N PHE A 181 -11.66 12.46 10.21
CA PHE A 181 -11.72 13.14 11.49
C PHE A 181 -11.09 12.28 12.57
N GLU A 182 -10.53 12.89 13.60
CA GLU A 182 -10.39 12.22 14.89
C GLU A 182 -11.76 12.14 15.57
N PRO A 183 -12.26 10.93 15.95
CA PRO A 183 -13.60 10.77 16.49
C PRO A 183 -13.89 11.63 17.73
N ALA A 184 -12.88 11.81 18.59
CA ALA A 184 -12.99 12.61 19.81
C ALA A 184 -13.20 14.10 19.52
N ASP A 185 -12.54 14.65 18.51
CA ASP A 185 -12.66 16.06 18.13
C ASP A 185 -14.04 16.37 17.57
N LEU A 186 -14.56 15.50 16.70
CA LEU A 186 -15.90 15.64 16.15
C LEU A 186 -16.98 15.51 17.24
N ALA A 187 -16.80 14.59 18.19
CA ALA A 187 -17.66 14.47 19.36
C ALA A 187 -17.62 15.72 20.23
N GLY A 188 -16.43 16.28 20.47
CA GLY A 188 -16.22 17.52 21.22
C GLY A 188 -16.87 18.74 20.58
N LEU A 189 -16.73 18.90 19.26
CA LEU A 189 -17.35 19.99 18.48
C LEU A 189 -18.88 20.01 18.63
N LEU A 190 -19.50 18.85 18.72
CA LEU A 190 -20.95 18.69 18.82
C LEU A 190 -21.45 18.45 20.24
N HIS A 191 -20.55 18.49 21.24
CA HIS A 191 -20.85 18.23 22.64
C HIS A 191 -21.57 16.90 22.87
N LEU A 192 -21.12 15.84 22.19
CA LEU A 192 -21.68 14.52 22.36
C LEU A 192 -21.29 13.95 23.74
N PRO A 193 -22.22 13.27 24.44
CA PRO A 193 -21.90 12.67 25.72
C PRO A 193 -21.05 11.41 25.55
N GLU A 194 -20.34 11.02 26.62
CA GLU A 194 -19.60 9.77 26.68
C GLU A 194 -20.49 8.56 26.33
N GLY A 195 -19.94 7.61 25.57
CA GLY A 195 -20.69 6.46 25.05
C GLY A 195 -21.57 6.75 23.83
N VAL A 196 -21.43 7.92 23.21
CA VAL A 196 -22.02 8.23 21.90
C VAL A 196 -20.90 8.37 20.87
N GLU A 197 -20.90 7.48 19.87
CA GLU A 197 -19.83 7.38 18.87
C GLU A 197 -20.28 7.95 17.53
N THR A 198 -19.40 8.61 16.78
CA THR A 198 -19.75 9.17 15.46
C THR A 198 -19.38 8.20 14.34
N LEU A 199 -20.22 8.12 13.30
CA LEU A 199 -19.89 7.39 12.06
C LEU A 199 -19.29 8.30 10.99
N GLY A 200 -19.17 9.60 11.25
CA GLY A 200 -18.67 10.61 10.34
C GLY A 200 -19.69 11.70 10.02
N TRP A 201 -19.30 12.60 9.12
CA TRP A 201 -20.08 13.75 8.70
C TRP A 201 -20.64 13.56 7.30
N LEU A 202 -21.96 13.66 7.16
CA LEU A 202 -22.63 13.64 5.87
C LEU A 202 -22.84 15.08 5.37
N CYS A 203 -22.26 15.41 4.24
CA CYS A 203 -22.51 16.65 3.52
C CYS A 203 -23.76 16.46 2.66
N LEU A 204 -24.78 17.32 2.79
CA LEU A 204 -26.04 17.24 2.04
C LEU A 204 -26.35 18.57 1.33
N GLY A 205 -26.63 18.51 0.04
CA GLY A 205 -26.85 19.70 -0.78
C GLY A 205 -27.22 19.40 -2.23
N TRP A 206 -27.40 20.46 -3.03
CA TRP A 206 -27.52 20.32 -4.49
C TRP A 206 -26.13 20.06 -5.09
N PRO A 207 -25.93 18.98 -5.85
CA PRO A 207 -24.60 18.65 -6.36
C PRO A 207 -24.17 19.65 -7.43
N ASP A 208 -22.94 20.17 -7.33
CA ASP A 208 -22.27 20.95 -8.39
C ASP A 208 -21.38 20.06 -9.27
N GLU A 209 -21.72 18.78 -9.35
CA GLU A 209 -21.04 17.80 -10.17
C GLU A 209 -21.95 16.64 -10.52
N ARG A 210 -21.63 15.95 -11.62
CA ARG A 210 -22.33 14.73 -12.06
C ARG A 210 -21.33 13.63 -12.40
N PRO A 211 -20.72 13.01 -11.38
CA PRO A 211 -19.65 12.04 -11.58
C PRO A 211 -20.20 10.79 -12.30
N PRO A 212 -19.69 10.39 -13.48
CA PRO A 212 -20.22 9.23 -14.22
C PRO A 212 -20.01 7.91 -13.46
N GLU A 213 -18.92 7.82 -12.70
CA GLU A 213 -18.47 6.63 -11.96
C GLU A 213 -18.02 6.98 -10.53
N PRO A 214 -17.77 6.00 -9.63
CA PRO A 214 -17.18 6.28 -8.32
C PRO A 214 -15.82 6.99 -8.41
N GLY A 215 -15.60 8.00 -7.56
CA GLY A 215 -14.40 8.86 -7.63
C GLY A 215 -13.07 8.11 -7.49
N LEU A 216 -12.99 7.17 -6.55
CA LEU A 216 -11.79 6.35 -6.33
C LEU A 216 -11.52 5.37 -7.49
N GLN A 217 -12.56 4.88 -8.15
CA GLN A 217 -12.41 4.05 -9.34
C GLN A 217 -11.87 4.87 -10.53
N ARG A 218 -12.37 6.10 -10.72
CA ARG A 218 -11.82 7.04 -11.72
C ARG A 218 -10.38 7.44 -11.44
N ALA A 219 -10.01 7.57 -10.17
CA ALA A 219 -8.64 7.89 -9.75
C ALA A 219 -7.70 6.67 -9.75
N ALA A 220 -8.15 5.52 -10.28
CA ALA A 220 -7.42 4.24 -10.29
C ALA A 220 -6.96 3.78 -8.90
N TRP A 221 -7.70 4.16 -7.86
CA TRP A 221 -7.39 3.81 -6.46
C TRP A 221 -7.88 2.40 -6.10
N SER A 222 -9.00 1.97 -6.70
CA SER A 222 -9.54 0.62 -6.57
C SER A 222 -10.48 0.28 -7.73
N ARG A 223 -10.81 -1.00 -7.91
CA ARG A 223 -11.85 -1.48 -8.82
C ARG A 223 -12.85 -2.32 -8.03
N LYS A 224 -14.13 -2.22 -8.38
CA LYS A 224 -15.18 -3.10 -7.82
C LYS A 224 -14.93 -4.53 -8.30
N ALA A 225 -14.92 -5.50 -7.39
CA ALA A 225 -14.85 -6.90 -7.75
C ALA A 225 -16.15 -7.34 -8.49
N PRO A 226 -16.05 -8.27 -9.45
CA PRO A 226 -17.18 -9.05 -9.95
C PRO A 226 -18.02 -9.65 -8.81
N LEU A 227 -19.33 -9.86 -9.04
CA LEU A 227 -20.22 -10.37 -7.99
C LEU A 227 -19.87 -11.81 -7.62
N GLU A 228 -19.56 -12.61 -8.62
CA GLU A 228 -19.13 -14.00 -8.51
C GLU A 228 -17.90 -14.17 -7.60
N ASP A 229 -17.00 -13.19 -7.55
CA ASP A 229 -15.78 -13.24 -6.74
C ASP A 229 -16.05 -13.03 -5.24
N VAL A 230 -17.24 -12.53 -4.88
CA VAL A 230 -17.63 -12.24 -3.49
C VAL A 230 -18.81 -13.08 -3.00
N VAL A 231 -19.25 -14.08 -3.79
CA VAL A 231 -20.36 -14.98 -3.44
C VAL A 231 -19.82 -16.39 -3.15
N LEU A 232 -20.02 -16.85 -1.92
CA LEU A 232 -19.69 -18.21 -1.48
C LEU A 232 -20.98 -18.98 -1.19
N SER A 233 -20.97 -20.28 -1.49
CA SER A 233 -22.12 -21.16 -1.26
C SER A 233 -21.88 -22.04 -0.04
N GLU A 234 -22.85 -22.05 0.87
CA GLU A 234 -22.92 -22.87 2.11
C GLU A 234 -21.84 -22.61 3.17
N ARG A 235 -20.56 -22.59 2.81
CA ARG A 235 -19.41 -22.48 3.72
C ARG A 235 -18.22 -21.81 3.08
N TRP A 236 -17.27 -21.38 3.91
CA TRP A 236 -15.95 -21.00 3.43
C TRP A 236 -15.25 -22.22 2.81
N PRO A 237 -14.57 -22.09 1.67
CA PRO A 237 -13.86 -23.20 1.03
C PRO A 237 -12.77 -23.78 1.95
N GLN A 238 -12.62 -25.11 1.96
CA GLN A 238 -11.58 -25.79 2.72
C GLN A 238 -10.27 -25.84 1.90
N GLU A 239 -9.14 -26.08 2.56
CA GLU A 239 -7.85 -26.21 1.86
C GLU A 239 -7.94 -27.23 0.71
N GLY A 240 -7.67 -26.79 -0.52
CA GLY A 240 -7.74 -27.61 -1.73
C GLY A 240 -8.94 -27.34 -2.64
N ASP A 241 -9.99 -26.69 -2.13
CA ASP A 241 -11.06 -26.12 -2.96
C ASP A 241 -10.63 -24.74 -3.49
N ALA A 242 -11.23 -24.28 -4.59
CA ALA A 242 -11.03 -22.91 -5.10
C ALA A 242 -11.62 -21.89 -4.10
N ALA A 243 -10.81 -21.49 -3.12
CA ALA A 243 -11.14 -20.41 -2.21
C ALA A 243 -11.18 -19.08 -2.97
N PRO A 244 -12.09 -18.15 -2.64
CA PRO A 244 -11.97 -16.78 -3.14
C PRO A 244 -10.61 -16.24 -2.70
N ASP A 245 -9.87 -15.66 -3.64
CA ASP A 245 -8.57 -15.08 -3.34
C ASP A 245 -8.74 -14.03 -2.24
N ALA A 246 -7.98 -14.17 -1.15
CA ALA A 246 -7.82 -13.06 -0.23
C ALA A 246 -7.32 -11.84 -1.02
N PRO A 247 -7.71 -10.60 -0.66
CA PRO A 247 -7.12 -9.40 -1.25
C PRO A 247 -5.60 -9.55 -1.24
N VAL A 248 -4.98 -9.56 -2.43
CA VAL A 248 -3.65 -10.14 -2.64
C VAL A 248 -2.62 -9.51 -1.69
N SER A 249 -2.19 -10.31 -0.72
CA SER A 249 -1.00 -10.13 0.11
C SER A 249 -0.71 -11.46 0.82
N HIS A 250 0.07 -12.35 0.20
CA HIS A 250 0.47 -13.62 0.82
C HIS A 250 1.57 -13.45 1.87
N LEU A 251 2.20 -12.28 1.89
CA LEU A 251 3.18 -11.87 2.90
C LEU A 251 2.51 -10.85 3.84
N ARG A 252 2.88 -10.87 5.13
CA ARG A 252 2.43 -9.88 6.12
C ARG A 252 3.58 -8.90 6.36
N GLY A 253 3.27 -7.61 6.49
CA GLY A 253 4.23 -6.64 7.01
C GLY A 253 4.62 -6.94 8.47
N PRO A 254 5.53 -6.14 9.08
CA PRO A 254 5.86 -6.30 10.49
C PRO A 254 4.57 -6.23 11.33
N ALA A 255 4.44 -7.15 12.29
CA ALA A 255 3.30 -7.19 13.18
C ALA A 255 3.18 -5.85 13.94
N ALA A 256 1.95 -5.32 14.04
CA ALA A 256 1.72 -3.97 14.56
C ALA A 256 2.26 -3.80 15.98
N ASP A 257 2.12 -4.83 16.82
CA ASP A 257 2.67 -4.89 18.19
C ASP A 257 4.20 -4.79 18.21
N ARG A 258 4.90 -5.44 17.27
CA ARG A 258 6.36 -5.36 17.14
C ARG A 258 6.83 -3.99 16.67
N LEU A 259 6.10 -3.38 15.74
CA LEU A 259 6.44 -2.05 15.24
C LEU A 259 6.21 -0.97 16.31
N VAL A 260 5.08 -1.02 17.01
CA VAL A 260 4.79 -0.16 18.17
C VAL A 260 5.84 -0.39 19.25
N GLY A 261 6.07 -1.64 19.66
CA GLY A 261 7.06 -1.97 20.67
C GLY A 261 8.49 -1.51 20.32
N SER A 262 8.88 -1.57 19.04
CA SER A 262 10.17 -1.03 18.59
C SER A 262 10.24 0.49 18.62
N THR A 263 9.10 1.17 18.44
CA THR A 263 9.00 2.63 18.50
C THR A 263 9.02 3.09 19.95
N ASP A 264 8.23 2.47 20.83
CA ASP A 264 8.25 2.72 22.27
C ASP A 264 9.62 2.44 22.90
N ALA A 265 10.36 1.45 22.37
CA ALA A 265 11.72 1.16 22.81
C ALA A 265 12.72 2.24 22.37
N ALA A 266 12.46 2.93 21.25
CA ALA A 266 13.26 4.06 20.78
C ALA A 266 12.93 5.35 21.56
N ASP A 267 11.66 5.59 21.89
CA ASP A 267 11.22 6.76 22.67
C ASP A 267 11.72 6.75 24.12
N ARG A 268 12.02 5.55 24.64
CA ARG A 268 12.67 5.37 25.94
C ARG A 268 14.17 5.68 25.94
N LEU A 269 14.78 5.99 24.81
CA LEU A 269 16.20 6.39 24.79
C LEU A 269 16.34 7.81 25.38
N LEU A 270 17.48 8.09 25.99
CA LEU A 270 17.84 9.43 26.49
C LEU A 270 18.18 10.34 25.31
N ALA A 271 17.20 10.58 24.45
CA ALA A 271 17.22 11.42 23.27
C ALA A 271 15.79 11.95 23.03
N PRO A 272 15.62 13.10 22.37
CA PRO A 272 14.29 13.49 21.88
C PRO A 272 13.69 12.39 20.99
N PRO A 273 12.38 12.11 21.09
CA PRO A 273 11.70 11.24 20.13
C PRO A 273 11.99 11.66 18.69
N GLU A 274 12.24 10.68 17.83
CA GLU A 274 12.60 10.86 16.42
C GLU A 274 13.85 11.72 16.13
N ALA A 275 14.81 11.82 17.06
CA ALA A 275 16.03 12.61 16.89
C ALA A 275 16.86 12.26 15.63
N LEU A 276 16.71 11.04 15.07
CA LEU A 276 17.39 10.62 13.83
C LEU A 276 16.46 10.64 12.60
N GLY A 277 15.23 11.14 12.73
CA GLY A 277 14.27 11.33 11.64
C GLY A 277 13.96 10.06 10.85
N VAL A 278 14.16 10.09 9.53
CA VAL A 278 13.91 8.94 8.62
C VAL A 278 14.67 7.70 9.07
N LEU A 279 15.89 7.86 9.58
CA LEU A 279 16.73 6.75 10.03
C LEU A 279 16.15 6.08 11.28
N ASP A 280 15.48 6.83 12.16
CA ASP A 280 14.80 6.25 13.32
C ASP A 280 13.62 5.37 12.91
N ARG A 281 12.80 5.84 11.96
CA ARG A 281 11.66 5.08 11.43
C ARG A 281 12.11 3.80 10.71
N VAL A 282 13.17 3.89 9.91
CA VAL A 282 13.74 2.72 9.22
C VAL A 282 14.35 1.74 10.22
N ALA A 283 15.11 2.21 11.21
CA ALA A 283 15.69 1.34 12.24
C ALA A 283 14.60 0.62 13.05
N SER A 284 13.52 1.30 13.43
CA SER A 284 12.40 0.67 14.15
C SER A 284 11.69 -0.39 13.29
N ARG A 285 11.47 -0.12 12.00
CA ARG A 285 10.89 -1.10 11.07
C ARG A 285 11.81 -2.31 10.87
N VAL A 286 13.11 -2.10 10.71
CA VAL A 286 14.12 -3.17 10.58
C VAL A 286 14.17 -4.02 11.87
N ALA A 287 14.15 -3.39 13.04
CA ALA A 287 14.10 -4.10 14.32
C ALA A 287 12.79 -4.87 14.52
N ALA A 288 11.65 -4.37 14.02
CA ALA A 288 10.37 -5.07 14.09
C ALA A 288 10.32 -6.33 13.18
N LEU A 289 11.02 -6.28 12.05
CA LEU A 289 11.13 -7.38 11.08
C LEU A 289 12.13 -8.45 11.52
N ALA A 290 13.37 -8.03 11.77
CA ALA A 290 14.52 -8.91 11.99
C ALA A 290 14.94 -9.05 13.46
N GLY A 291 14.29 -8.32 14.36
CA GLY A 291 14.68 -8.22 15.76
C GLY A 291 15.70 -7.11 16.03
N PRO A 292 15.74 -6.54 17.25
CA PRO A 292 16.65 -5.46 17.61
C PRO A 292 18.13 -5.91 17.70
N GLY A 293 18.39 -7.21 17.64
CA GLY A 293 19.73 -7.82 17.71
C GLY A 293 20.43 -7.96 16.36
N ILE A 294 19.79 -7.57 15.24
CA ILE A 294 20.41 -7.63 13.92
C ILE A 294 21.75 -6.86 13.90
N ALA A 295 22.77 -7.48 13.32
CA ALA A 295 24.14 -6.98 13.32
C ALA A 295 24.87 -7.18 11.98
N GLY A 296 24.21 -7.74 10.98
CA GLY A 296 24.81 -8.06 9.69
C GLY A 296 23.77 -8.37 8.61
N GLY A 297 24.26 -8.89 7.49
CA GLY A 297 23.46 -9.18 6.31
C GLY A 297 24.33 -9.61 5.13
N THR A 298 23.72 -9.71 3.96
CA THR A 298 24.38 -10.16 2.73
C THR A 298 24.06 -9.21 1.57
N LEU A 299 25.09 -8.71 0.89
CA LEU A 299 24.97 -8.11 -0.44
C LEU A 299 24.81 -9.22 -1.47
N VAL A 300 23.67 -9.26 -2.14
CA VAL A 300 23.45 -10.09 -3.33
C VAL A 300 23.71 -9.24 -4.56
N LEU A 301 24.86 -9.47 -5.19
CA LEU A 301 25.34 -8.75 -6.37
C LEU A 301 25.14 -9.60 -7.61
N ALA A 302 24.09 -9.32 -8.39
CA ALA A 302 23.78 -10.04 -9.62
C ALA A 302 24.23 -9.27 -10.86
N GLY A 303 24.76 -9.96 -11.87
CA GLY A 303 25.08 -9.30 -13.13
C GLY A 303 24.88 -10.14 -14.39
N ALA A 304 24.56 -9.45 -15.47
CA ALA A 304 24.29 -10.01 -16.79
C ALA A 304 24.68 -9.04 -17.91
N ASP A 305 24.92 -9.58 -19.10
CA ASP A 305 25.11 -8.78 -20.30
C ASP A 305 23.78 -8.55 -21.02
N HIS A 306 23.66 -7.43 -21.75
CA HIS A 306 22.42 -7.05 -22.41
C HIS A 306 22.59 -6.86 -23.92
N PRO A 307 21.76 -7.50 -24.76
CA PRO A 307 21.77 -7.30 -26.21
C PRO A 307 21.56 -5.84 -26.64
N VAL A 308 20.85 -5.04 -25.83
CA VAL A 308 20.60 -3.61 -26.09
C VAL A 308 21.89 -2.78 -26.24
N THR A 309 23.02 -3.28 -25.75
CA THR A 309 24.34 -2.63 -25.92
C THR A 309 24.75 -2.44 -27.37
N ALA A 310 24.20 -3.24 -28.30
CA ALA A 310 24.40 -3.08 -29.75
C ALA A 310 23.88 -1.73 -30.31
N HIS A 311 23.05 -1.00 -29.55
CA HIS A 311 22.55 0.34 -29.92
C HIS A 311 23.42 1.50 -29.40
N ASP A 312 24.66 1.22 -28.99
CA ASP A 312 25.59 2.23 -28.46
C ASP A 312 25.00 3.06 -27.30
N VAL A 313 24.27 2.38 -26.42
CA VAL A 313 23.63 2.96 -25.22
C VAL A 313 24.54 2.99 -24.00
N SER A 314 25.81 2.60 -24.15
CA SER A 314 26.82 2.64 -23.09
C SER A 314 28.16 3.11 -23.65
N ALA A 315 28.93 3.82 -22.82
CA ALA A 315 30.30 4.23 -23.15
C ALA A 315 31.34 3.11 -22.85
N TYR A 316 30.91 2.02 -22.21
CA TYR A 316 31.78 0.93 -21.78
C TYR A 316 31.56 -0.33 -22.61
N ALA A 317 32.63 -1.10 -22.81
CA ALA A 317 32.57 -2.40 -23.46
C ALA A 317 31.82 -3.41 -22.59
N THR A 318 31.03 -4.29 -23.19
CA THR A 318 30.24 -5.34 -22.51
C THR A 318 31.06 -6.20 -21.56
N ARG A 319 32.34 -6.46 -21.89
CA ARG A 319 33.28 -7.20 -21.01
C ARG A 319 33.44 -6.61 -19.61
N VAL A 320 33.16 -5.32 -19.41
CA VAL A 320 33.24 -4.68 -18.09
C VAL A 320 32.31 -5.36 -17.07
N THR A 321 31.16 -5.90 -17.49
CA THR A 321 30.30 -6.69 -16.59
C THR A 321 31.07 -7.86 -15.96
N TYR A 322 31.75 -8.66 -16.80
CA TYR A 322 32.57 -9.79 -16.38
C TYR A 322 33.74 -9.37 -15.48
N ASP A 323 34.44 -8.29 -15.84
CA ASP A 323 35.59 -7.81 -15.09
C ASP A 323 35.18 -7.35 -13.66
N VAL A 324 34.04 -6.66 -13.52
CA VAL A 324 33.50 -6.22 -12.23
C VAL A 324 33.05 -7.41 -11.37
N LEU A 325 32.31 -8.38 -11.95
CA LEU A 325 31.88 -9.55 -11.18
C LEU A 325 33.07 -10.43 -10.74
N THR A 326 34.08 -10.59 -11.60
CA THR A 326 35.33 -11.29 -11.24
C THR A 326 36.06 -10.58 -10.11
N ALA A 327 36.13 -9.24 -10.14
CA ALA A 327 36.67 -8.46 -9.04
C ALA A 327 35.83 -8.58 -7.76
N ALA A 328 34.50 -8.69 -7.88
CA ALA A 328 33.61 -8.84 -6.73
C ALA A 328 33.81 -10.20 -6.03
N VAL A 329 33.96 -11.28 -6.80
CA VAL A 329 34.31 -12.62 -6.27
C VAL A 329 35.65 -12.59 -5.53
N ALA A 330 36.63 -11.83 -6.04
CA ALA A 330 37.91 -11.62 -5.38
C ALA A 330 37.84 -10.62 -4.19
N GLY A 331 36.67 -10.03 -3.92
CA GLY A 331 36.46 -9.03 -2.87
C GLY A 331 37.01 -7.63 -3.16
N GLY A 332 37.46 -7.40 -4.40
CA GLY A 332 38.14 -6.17 -4.85
C GLY A 332 37.27 -5.18 -5.64
N SER A 333 36.01 -5.52 -5.94
CA SER A 333 35.08 -4.56 -6.56
C SER A 333 34.63 -3.49 -5.56
N LEU A 334 34.08 -2.38 -6.06
CA LEU A 334 33.67 -1.27 -5.20
C LEU A 334 32.50 -1.66 -4.30
N GLY A 335 31.51 -2.40 -4.82
CA GLY A 335 30.39 -2.93 -4.05
C GLY A 335 30.86 -3.93 -2.98
N ALA A 336 31.72 -4.89 -3.35
CA ALA A 336 32.23 -5.88 -2.41
C ALA A 336 33.08 -5.27 -1.28
N ALA A 337 33.84 -4.21 -1.58
CA ALA A 337 34.59 -3.47 -0.57
C ALA A 337 33.67 -2.72 0.41
N HIS A 338 32.61 -2.08 -0.08
CA HIS A 338 31.64 -1.37 0.76
C HIS A 338 30.77 -2.33 1.59
N ALA A 339 30.40 -3.49 1.04
CA ALA A 339 29.71 -4.52 1.78
C ALA A 339 30.52 -4.97 3.00
N ARG A 340 31.81 -5.32 2.82
CA ARG A 340 32.69 -5.69 3.93
C ARG A 340 32.86 -4.56 4.94
N ALA A 341 32.99 -3.31 4.48
CA ALA A 341 33.09 -2.16 5.37
C ALA A 341 31.82 -1.94 6.21
N ALA A 342 30.65 -2.32 5.69
CA ALA A 342 29.36 -2.29 6.39
C ALA A 342 29.08 -3.55 7.24
N GLY A 343 30.02 -4.51 7.31
CA GLY A 343 29.82 -5.77 8.03
C GLY A 343 28.92 -6.77 7.32
N LEU A 344 28.79 -6.66 5.99
CA LEU A 344 27.96 -7.54 5.16
C LEU A 344 28.81 -8.61 4.48
N GLU A 345 28.24 -9.80 4.34
CA GLU A 345 28.73 -10.84 3.43
C GLU A 345 28.45 -10.46 1.97
N VAL A 346 29.16 -11.08 1.02
CA VAL A 346 28.99 -10.82 -0.41
C VAL A 346 28.68 -12.12 -1.13
N LEU A 347 27.52 -12.17 -1.77
CA LEU A 347 27.08 -13.23 -2.68
C LEU A 347 27.08 -12.67 -4.10
N VAL A 348 27.97 -13.18 -4.95
CA VAL A 348 28.04 -12.79 -6.37
C VAL A 348 27.25 -13.78 -7.21
N VAL A 349 26.38 -13.29 -8.09
CA VAL A 349 25.52 -14.09 -8.95
C VAL A 349 25.79 -13.78 -10.42
N ASP A 350 26.20 -14.79 -11.18
CA ASP A 350 26.25 -14.73 -12.64
C ASP A 350 24.85 -15.05 -13.18
N ALA A 351 24.12 -13.99 -13.53
CA ALA A 351 22.75 -14.09 -14.03
C ALA A 351 22.69 -14.24 -15.56
N GLY A 352 23.81 -14.06 -16.27
CA GLY A 352 23.81 -14.09 -17.73
C GLY A 352 24.98 -13.39 -18.41
N CYS A 353 26.18 -13.44 -17.84
CA CYS A 353 27.38 -12.94 -18.53
C CYS A 353 27.71 -13.82 -19.74
N ALA A 354 28.23 -13.23 -20.82
CA ALA A 354 28.63 -13.96 -22.02
C ALA A 354 29.77 -14.97 -21.71
N THR A 355 30.66 -14.60 -20.78
CA THR A 355 31.68 -15.50 -20.22
C THR A 355 31.29 -15.86 -18.79
N GLU A 356 31.33 -17.15 -18.46
CA GLU A 356 31.02 -17.65 -17.12
C GLU A 356 31.98 -17.07 -16.07
N VAL A 357 31.43 -16.50 -15.00
CA VAL A 357 32.21 -15.92 -13.90
C VAL A 357 32.52 -17.00 -12.87
N ARG A 358 33.75 -17.51 -12.89
CA ARG A 358 34.19 -18.54 -11.94
C ARG A 358 34.11 -18.04 -10.49
N GLY A 359 33.42 -18.80 -9.65
CA GLY A 359 33.24 -18.50 -8.23
C GLY A 359 31.99 -17.67 -7.90
N ALA A 360 31.24 -17.24 -8.92
CA ALA A 360 29.88 -16.72 -8.74
C ALA A 360 28.86 -17.88 -8.74
N THR A 361 27.74 -17.68 -8.06
CA THR A 361 26.59 -18.58 -8.12
C THR A 361 25.87 -18.40 -9.45
N ALA A 362 25.60 -19.48 -10.17
CA ALA A 362 24.96 -19.41 -11.48
C ALA A 362 23.42 -19.36 -11.36
N ALA A 363 22.81 -18.33 -11.95
CA ALA A 363 21.35 -18.20 -12.12
C ALA A 363 21.06 -17.67 -13.53
N ARG A 364 21.36 -18.47 -14.55
CA ARG A 364 21.40 -18.04 -15.96
C ARG A 364 20.15 -18.49 -16.74
N PRO A 365 19.66 -17.70 -17.71
CA PRO A 365 18.58 -18.13 -18.59
C PRO A 365 19.01 -19.33 -19.44
N ARG A 366 18.04 -20.17 -19.80
CA ARG A 366 18.22 -21.33 -20.68
C ARG A 366 17.83 -21.02 -22.12
N GLY A 367 16.87 -20.11 -22.32
CA GLY A 367 16.42 -19.64 -23.62
C GLY A 367 17.32 -18.57 -24.25
N PRO A 368 17.08 -18.21 -25.52
CA PRO A 368 17.79 -17.11 -26.17
C PRO A 368 17.37 -15.77 -25.54
N GLN A 369 18.33 -14.84 -25.42
CA GLN A 369 18.06 -13.48 -24.98
C GLN A 369 17.79 -12.57 -26.19
N GLY A 370 16.65 -11.88 -26.18
CA GLY A 370 16.27 -10.95 -27.23
C GLY A 370 16.77 -9.53 -26.97
N ASP A 371 16.81 -8.74 -28.04
CA ASP A 371 16.95 -7.28 -27.94
C ASP A 371 15.58 -6.66 -27.69
N LEU A 372 15.42 -5.98 -26.55
CA LEU A 372 14.18 -5.38 -26.08
C LEU A 372 13.50 -4.42 -27.08
N VAL A 373 14.23 -3.93 -28.09
CA VAL A 373 13.66 -3.15 -29.19
C VAL A 373 12.86 -4.02 -30.17
N SER A 374 13.30 -5.24 -30.44
CA SER A 374 12.80 -6.08 -31.54
C SER A 374 12.19 -7.42 -31.11
N ALA A 375 12.48 -7.90 -29.91
CA ALA A 375 12.00 -9.17 -29.36
C ALA A 375 11.93 -9.10 -27.83
N ASP A 376 11.30 -10.10 -27.20
CA ASP A 376 11.31 -10.22 -25.75
C ASP A 376 12.72 -10.52 -25.23
N ALA A 377 13.13 -9.82 -24.18
CA ALA A 377 14.45 -9.96 -23.56
C ALA A 377 14.67 -11.37 -22.98
N LEU A 378 13.61 -11.98 -22.44
CA LEU A 378 13.61 -13.30 -21.82
C LEU A 378 12.36 -14.08 -22.22
N THR A 379 12.45 -15.40 -22.26
CA THR A 379 11.25 -16.24 -22.36
C THR A 379 10.49 -16.24 -21.03
N GLU A 380 9.17 -16.49 -21.06
CA GLU A 380 8.38 -16.61 -19.81
C GLU A 380 8.94 -17.70 -18.87
N ALA A 381 9.40 -18.81 -19.44
CA ALA A 381 10.04 -19.90 -18.70
C ALA A 381 11.36 -19.48 -18.04
N ASP A 382 12.14 -18.61 -18.69
CA ASP A 382 13.35 -18.04 -18.09
C ASP A 382 13.00 -17.08 -16.95
N VAL A 383 11.98 -16.23 -17.11
CA VAL A 383 11.52 -15.35 -16.03
C VAL A 383 11.12 -16.16 -14.80
N ASP A 384 10.32 -17.23 -14.97
CA ASP A 384 9.90 -18.08 -13.86
C ASP A 384 11.09 -18.79 -13.19
N ALA A 385 12.03 -19.32 -13.99
CA ALA A 385 13.23 -19.98 -13.47
C ALA A 385 14.16 -19.01 -12.71
N LEU A 386 14.35 -17.80 -13.22
CA LEU A 386 15.19 -16.77 -12.60
C LEU A 386 14.55 -16.20 -11.33
N LEU A 387 13.23 -16.02 -11.31
CA LEU A 387 12.50 -15.64 -10.11
C LEU A 387 12.62 -16.71 -9.02
N GLU A 388 12.52 -18.00 -9.37
CA GLU A 388 12.66 -19.07 -8.39
C GLU A 388 14.11 -19.23 -7.90
N ALA A 389 15.10 -19.15 -8.80
CA ALA A 389 16.50 -19.12 -8.40
C ALA A 389 16.78 -17.93 -7.46
N GLY A 390 16.26 -16.75 -7.80
CA GLY A 390 16.33 -15.57 -6.95
C GLY A 390 15.68 -15.80 -5.58
N ARG A 391 14.49 -16.43 -5.51
CA ARG A 391 13.83 -16.73 -4.23
C ARG A 391 14.70 -17.59 -3.32
N VAL A 392 15.31 -18.63 -3.87
CA VAL A 392 16.24 -19.48 -3.12
C VAL A 392 17.40 -18.66 -2.58
N LEU A 393 18.05 -17.86 -3.44
CA LEU A 393 19.17 -17.01 -3.05
C LEU A 393 18.79 -15.96 -2.00
N GLY A 394 17.58 -15.38 -2.08
CA GLY A 394 17.07 -14.41 -1.13
C GLY A 394 16.79 -15.03 0.24
N ARG A 395 16.20 -16.23 0.28
CA ARG A 395 16.00 -16.98 1.53
C ARG A 395 17.34 -17.35 2.16
N ASP A 396 18.29 -17.82 1.37
CA ASP A 396 19.62 -18.19 1.86
C ASP A 396 20.39 -16.97 2.40
N ALA A 397 20.35 -15.83 1.68
CA ALA A 397 20.96 -14.58 2.11
C ALA A 397 20.38 -14.07 3.44
N ALA A 398 19.07 -14.27 3.67
CA ALA A 398 18.42 -13.90 4.93
C ALA A 398 18.94 -14.72 6.13
N LEU A 399 19.50 -15.92 5.93
CA LEU A 399 20.02 -16.75 7.02
C LEU A 399 21.29 -16.18 7.67
N SER A 400 21.94 -15.18 7.06
CA SER A 400 23.14 -14.50 7.60
C SER A 400 22.91 -13.85 8.97
N GLY A 401 21.66 -13.59 9.37
CA GLY A 401 21.34 -13.07 10.71
C GLY A 401 21.44 -14.11 11.85
N GLY A 402 21.55 -15.40 11.52
CA GLY A 402 21.75 -16.48 12.49
C GLY A 402 20.58 -16.66 13.48
N PRO A 403 20.83 -17.09 14.73
CA PRO A 403 19.77 -17.40 15.69
C PRO A 403 19.01 -16.17 16.21
N ALA A 404 19.48 -14.96 15.92
CA ALA A 404 18.85 -13.71 16.35
C ALA A 404 17.67 -13.28 15.45
N GLY A 405 17.52 -13.89 14.27
CA GLY A 405 16.54 -13.50 13.25
C GLY A 405 17.19 -13.39 11.86
N PRO A 406 16.43 -13.01 10.83
CA PRO A 406 16.98 -12.82 9.49
C PRO A 406 17.96 -11.64 9.43
N GLY A 407 18.99 -11.75 8.59
CA GLY A 407 19.92 -10.66 8.28
C GLY A 407 19.36 -9.67 7.27
N LEU A 408 20.04 -8.54 7.07
CA LEU A 408 19.70 -7.62 5.97
C LEU A 408 20.01 -8.29 4.63
N VAL A 409 19.11 -8.17 3.66
CA VAL A 409 19.42 -8.53 2.27
C VAL A 409 19.62 -7.25 1.48
N VAL A 410 20.82 -7.04 0.96
CA VAL A 410 21.20 -5.82 0.24
C VAL A 410 21.29 -6.15 -1.24
N LEU A 411 20.57 -5.40 -2.08
CA LEU A 411 20.56 -5.67 -3.52
C LEU A 411 21.64 -4.86 -4.23
N GLY A 412 22.39 -5.52 -5.11
CA GLY A 412 23.36 -4.91 -6.01
C GLY A 412 23.26 -5.51 -7.40
N GLU A 413 23.60 -4.70 -8.40
CA GLU A 413 23.52 -5.05 -9.81
C GLU A 413 24.78 -4.66 -10.56
N VAL A 414 25.08 -5.38 -11.64
CA VAL A 414 26.15 -5.06 -12.60
C VAL A 414 25.68 -5.45 -13.99
N GLY A 415 25.68 -4.52 -14.94
CA GLY A 415 25.36 -4.85 -16.32
C GLY A 415 25.61 -3.66 -17.26
N VAL A 416 26.46 -3.85 -18.26
CA VAL A 416 26.64 -2.80 -19.26
C VAL A 416 25.34 -2.64 -20.06
N GLY A 417 24.77 -1.43 -20.07
CA GLY A 417 23.50 -1.12 -20.75
C GLY A 417 22.25 -1.32 -19.89
N ASN A 418 22.38 -1.83 -18.66
CA ASN A 418 21.25 -2.13 -17.78
C ASN A 418 20.43 -0.89 -17.36
N THR A 419 21.01 0.31 -17.34
CA THR A 419 20.26 1.55 -17.06
C THR A 419 19.19 1.81 -18.12
N THR A 420 19.41 1.40 -19.37
CA THR A 420 18.40 1.45 -20.44
C THR A 420 17.30 0.41 -20.20
N VAL A 421 17.69 -0.80 -19.82
CA VAL A 421 16.77 -1.90 -19.43
C VAL A 421 15.89 -1.47 -18.26
N ALA A 422 16.50 -0.93 -17.20
CA ALA A 422 15.80 -0.46 -16.02
C ALA A 422 14.85 0.71 -16.33
N ALA A 423 15.21 1.62 -17.25
CA ALA A 423 14.32 2.69 -17.68
C ALA A 423 13.11 2.16 -18.48
N ALA A 424 13.33 1.22 -19.42
CA ALA A 424 12.25 0.58 -20.18
C ALA A 424 11.30 -0.21 -19.27
N LEU A 425 11.86 -1.02 -18.37
CA LEU A 425 11.09 -1.80 -17.41
C LEU A 425 10.36 -0.92 -16.40
N ALA A 426 10.96 0.20 -15.95
CA ALA A 426 10.25 1.18 -15.13
C ALA A 426 9.03 1.75 -15.87
N GLY A 427 9.17 2.12 -17.15
CA GLY A 427 8.05 2.60 -17.96
C GLY A 427 6.93 1.57 -18.08
N ALA A 428 7.28 0.31 -18.37
CA ALA A 428 6.31 -0.78 -18.49
C ALA A 428 5.56 -1.06 -17.18
N LEU A 429 6.25 -1.08 -16.03
CA LEU A 429 5.65 -1.33 -14.70
C LEU A 429 4.85 -0.14 -14.14
N LEU A 430 5.09 1.06 -14.66
CA LEU A 430 4.36 2.27 -14.32
C LEU A 430 3.20 2.56 -15.29
N GLY A 431 3.10 1.82 -16.39
CA GLY A 431 2.07 2.00 -17.42
C GLY A 431 2.22 3.33 -18.16
N LEU A 432 3.46 3.74 -18.45
CA LEU A 432 3.75 4.98 -19.16
C LEU A 432 3.65 4.81 -20.67
N GLU A 433 3.22 5.88 -21.34
CA GLU A 433 3.10 5.92 -22.80
C GLU A 433 4.48 6.14 -23.46
N PRO A 434 4.70 5.69 -24.71
CA PRO A 434 5.98 5.86 -25.41
C PRO A 434 6.45 7.32 -25.49
N ALA A 435 5.51 8.27 -25.56
CA ALA A 435 5.81 9.71 -25.55
C ALA A 435 6.49 10.19 -24.25
N GLU A 436 6.30 9.47 -23.15
CA GLU A 436 6.86 9.78 -21.83
C GLU A 436 8.27 9.16 -21.63
N ALA A 437 8.80 8.41 -22.61
CA ALA A 437 10.12 7.78 -22.55
C ALA A 437 11.26 8.79 -22.28
N GLY A 438 11.10 10.03 -22.75
CA GLY A 438 12.05 11.12 -22.50
C GLY A 438 12.24 11.46 -21.01
N GLU A 439 11.24 11.13 -20.20
CA GLU A 439 11.18 11.39 -18.76
C GLU A 439 11.75 10.23 -17.92
N LEU A 440 12.17 9.14 -18.56
CA LEU A 440 12.73 7.95 -17.90
C LEU A 440 14.23 7.80 -18.07
N VAL A 441 14.77 8.32 -19.19
CA VAL A 441 16.16 8.11 -19.58
C VAL A 441 17.08 9.15 -18.95
N GLY A 442 18.04 8.67 -18.15
CA GLY A 442 19.13 9.45 -17.60
C GLY A 442 20.47 9.30 -18.35
N LEU A 443 21.48 9.98 -17.81
CA LEU A 443 22.85 9.99 -18.35
C LEU A 443 23.60 8.66 -18.13
N GLY A 444 23.14 7.78 -17.23
CA GLY A 444 23.89 6.57 -16.87
C GLY A 444 25.33 6.85 -16.44
N ALA A 445 26.21 5.87 -16.67
CA ALA A 445 27.65 6.02 -16.49
C ALA A 445 28.29 6.77 -17.69
N GLY A 446 28.08 8.08 -17.77
CA GLY A 446 28.90 8.97 -18.64
C GLY A 446 28.41 9.19 -20.08
N SER A 447 27.10 9.17 -20.35
CA SER A 447 26.55 9.47 -21.68
C SER A 447 26.75 10.93 -22.12
N ASP A 448 27.00 11.14 -23.41
CA ASP A 448 26.82 12.42 -24.12
C ASP A 448 25.38 12.60 -24.63
N ASP A 449 25.04 13.78 -25.15
CA ASP A 449 23.68 14.09 -25.63
C ASP A 449 23.20 13.11 -26.72
N ALA A 450 24.12 12.66 -27.59
CA ALA A 450 23.81 11.69 -28.65
C ALA A 450 23.46 10.31 -28.08
N MET A 451 24.18 9.85 -27.04
CA MET A 451 23.89 8.59 -26.36
C MET A 451 22.58 8.65 -25.58
N VAL A 452 22.26 9.77 -24.94
CA VAL A 452 20.94 9.97 -24.30
C VAL A 452 19.82 9.91 -25.33
N ALA A 453 20.00 10.50 -26.51
CA ALA A 453 19.03 10.42 -27.59
C ALA A 453 18.81 8.97 -28.07
N ARG A 454 19.90 8.20 -28.25
CA ARG A 454 19.79 6.76 -28.60
C ARG A 454 19.05 5.97 -27.53
N LYS A 455 19.38 6.17 -26.25
CA LYS A 455 18.66 5.54 -25.12
C LYS A 455 17.17 5.87 -25.13
N ARG A 456 16.80 7.13 -25.36
CA ARG A 456 15.39 7.55 -25.47
C ARG A 456 14.67 6.85 -26.61
N ALA A 457 15.29 6.74 -27.78
CA ALA A 457 14.72 6.03 -28.91
C ALA A 457 14.51 4.53 -28.60
N VAL A 458 15.51 3.90 -27.98
CA VAL A 458 15.43 2.49 -27.55
C VAL A 458 14.30 2.27 -26.54
N VAL A 459 14.21 3.12 -25.51
CA VAL A 459 13.14 3.01 -24.48
C VAL A 459 11.77 3.27 -25.09
N ALA A 460 11.63 4.26 -25.96
CA ALA A 460 10.36 4.55 -26.64
C ALA A 460 9.90 3.37 -27.51
N ALA A 461 10.80 2.80 -28.32
CA ALA A 461 10.50 1.64 -29.15
C ALA A 461 10.14 0.40 -28.32
N ALA A 462 10.84 0.19 -27.21
CA ALA A 462 10.52 -0.87 -26.26
C ALA A 462 9.11 -0.72 -25.69
N LEU A 463 8.75 0.47 -25.21
CA LEU A 463 7.43 0.76 -24.64
C LEU A 463 6.32 0.66 -25.68
N GLU A 464 6.56 1.09 -26.92
CA GLU A 464 5.61 0.96 -28.03
C GLU A 464 5.31 -0.52 -28.32
N ARG A 465 6.35 -1.36 -28.33
CA ARG A 465 6.21 -2.80 -28.56
C ARG A 465 5.50 -3.50 -27.41
N THR A 466 5.80 -3.15 -26.16
CA THR A 466 5.22 -3.82 -24.99
C THR A 466 3.82 -3.33 -24.62
N GLY A 467 3.50 -2.08 -24.96
CA GLY A 467 2.31 -1.38 -24.48
C GLY A 467 2.33 -1.17 -22.96
N ALA A 468 1.23 -0.62 -22.43
CA ALA A 468 1.03 -0.49 -20.99
C ALA A 468 0.74 -1.88 -20.38
N SER A 469 1.57 -2.31 -19.43
CA SER A 469 1.35 -3.57 -18.72
C SER A 469 0.40 -3.33 -17.53
N PRO A 470 -0.58 -4.22 -17.28
CA PRO A 470 -1.38 -4.21 -16.05
C PRO A 470 -0.50 -4.14 -14.80
N GLY A 471 -0.90 -3.35 -13.80
CA GLY A 471 -0.20 -3.22 -12.53
C GLY A 471 -0.35 -4.42 -11.59
N ASP A 472 -0.55 -5.61 -12.15
CA ASP A 472 -0.76 -6.88 -11.45
C ASP A 472 0.44 -7.84 -11.65
N ALA A 473 0.40 -8.99 -10.97
CA ALA A 473 1.50 -9.96 -10.97
C ALA A 473 1.81 -10.51 -12.38
N ALA A 474 0.78 -10.75 -13.19
CA ALA A 474 0.95 -11.24 -14.55
C ALA A 474 1.57 -10.17 -15.45
N GLY A 475 1.16 -8.91 -15.30
CA GLY A 475 1.74 -7.77 -15.99
C GLY A 475 3.20 -7.53 -15.62
N ALA A 476 3.58 -7.75 -14.37
CA ALA A 476 4.97 -7.67 -13.93
C ALA A 476 5.85 -8.75 -14.56
N ARG A 477 5.40 -10.01 -14.60
CA ARG A 477 6.12 -11.11 -15.26
C ARG A 477 6.27 -10.87 -16.77
N ARG A 478 5.21 -10.39 -17.44
CA ARG A 478 5.30 -10.00 -18.85
C ARG A 478 6.27 -8.84 -19.08
N ALA A 479 6.29 -7.84 -18.20
CA ALA A 479 7.24 -6.73 -18.31
C ALA A 479 8.69 -7.20 -18.14
N LEU A 480 8.96 -8.09 -17.18
CA LEU A 480 10.27 -8.74 -17.00
C LEU A 480 10.68 -9.54 -18.24
N ALA A 481 9.75 -10.31 -18.83
CA ALA A 481 10.01 -11.08 -20.05
C ALA A 481 10.33 -10.15 -21.23
N ALA A 482 9.53 -9.11 -21.43
CA ALA A 482 9.59 -8.30 -22.63
C ALA A 482 10.77 -7.33 -22.65
N VAL A 483 11.03 -6.62 -21.55
CA VAL A 483 12.01 -5.51 -21.49
C VAL A 483 12.94 -5.56 -20.28
N GLY A 484 12.91 -6.65 -19.51
CA GLY A 484 13.77 -6.83 -18.34
C GLY A 484 15.18 -7.29 -18.69
N GLY A 485 15.92 -7.67 -17.65
CA GLY A 485 17.25 -8.28 -17.73
C GLY A 485 17.33 -9.50 -16.82
N PRO A 486 18.19 -10.49 -17.11
CA PRO A 486 18.32 -11.68 -16.28
C PRO A 486 18.63 -11.36 -14.81
N GLU A 487 19.54 -10.41 -14.56
CA GLU A 487 19.91 -9.94 -13.23
C GLU A 487 18.75 -9.23 -12.52
N VAL A 488 17.92 -8.49 -13.24
CA VAL A 488 16.72 -7.84 -12.67
C VAL A 488 15.68 -8.89 -12.27
N ALA A 489 15.49 -9.93 -13.08
CA ALA A 489 14.58 -11.04 -12.76
C ALA A 489 15.08 -11.83 -11.54
N VAL A 490 16.39 -12.12 -11.46
CA VAL A 490 17.00 -12.73 -10.27
C VAL A 490 16.80 -11.85 -9.04
N LEU A 491 17.12 -10.55 -9.11
CA LEU A 491 16.97 -9.63 -7.98
C LEU A 491 15.51 -9.44 -7.55
N THR A 492 14.56 -9.55 -8.47
CA THR A 492 13.12 -9.58 -8.17
C THR A 492 12.80 -10.83 -7.32
N GLY A 493 13.33 -11.98 -7.72
CA GLY A 493 13.23 -13.22 -6.94
C GLY A 493 13.91 -13.12 -5.58
N VAL A 494 15.10 -12.52 -5.51
CA VAL A 494 15.86 -12.30 -4.26
C VAL A 494 15.03 -11.47 -3.28
N ALA A 495 14.40 -10.39 -3.75
CA ALA A 495 13.51 -9.59 -2.91
C ALA A 495 12.33 -10.42 -2.39
N LEU A 496 11.67 -11.22 -3.24
CA LEU A 496 10.56 -12.08 -2.84
C LEU A 496 11.01 -13.12 -1.78
N GLY A 497 12.10 -13.84 -2.03
CA GLY A 497 12.61 -14.86 -1.12
C GLY A 497 13.12 -14.30 0.21
N ALA A 498 13.77 -13.13 0.19
CA ALA A 498 14.18 -12.45 1.41
C ALA A 498 12.98 -12.09 2.29
N VAL A 499 11.91 -11.57 1.68
CA VAL A 499 10.67 -11.20 2.39
C VAL A 499 9.90 -12.43 2.87
N GLU A 500 9.87 -13.53 2.10
CA GLU A 500 9.35 -14.82 2.56
C GLU A 500 10.05 -15.30 3.86
N ALA A 501 11.33 -14.98 4.02
CA ALA A 501 12.12 -15.25 5.23
C ALA A 501 12.01 -14.15 6.31
N GLY A 502 11.18 -13.12 6.10
CA GLY A 502 10.99 -11.99 7.02
C GLY A 502 12.13 -10.97 7.03
N ALA A 503 13.05 -11.02 6.07
CA ALA A 503 14.21 -10.14 6.02
C ALA A 503 13.86 -8.73 5.51
N PRO A 504 14.45 -7.67 6.09
CA PRO A 504 14.48 -6.35 5.46
C PRO A 504 15.38 -6.36 4.22
N VAL A 505 14.94 -5.69 3.16
CA VAL A 505 15.66 -5.61 1.88
C VAL A 505 16.11 -4.17 1.60
N VAL A 506 17.41 -3.94 1.47
CA VAL A 506 17.99 -2.62 1.18
C VAL A 506 18.28 -2.46 -0.30
N LEU A 507 17.72 -1.43 -0.91
CA LEU A 507 17.80 -1.13 -2.33
C LEU A 507 18.87 -0.07 -2.62
N ASP A 508 19.53 -0.15 -3.77
CA ASP A 508 20.54 0.82 -4.21
C ASP A 508 19.94 1.87 -5.14
N GLY A 509 20.18 1.72 -6.45
CA GLY A 509 19.76 2.66 -7.49
C GLY A 509 18.52 2.20 -8.26
N LEU A 510 18.35 2.76 -9.46
CA LEU A 510 17.19 2.53 -10.31
C LEU A 510 16.95 1.02 -10.56
N ALA A 511 17.97 0.28 -11.00
CA ALA A 511 17.82 -1.12 -11.40
C ALA A 511 17.34 -2.02 -10.24
N THR A 512 17.93 -1.88 -9.05
CA THR A 512 17.47 -2.62 -7.85
C THR A 512 16.06 -2.20 -7.42
N CYS A 513 15.72 -0.91 -7.56
CA CYS A 513 14.37 -0.42 -7.24
C CYS A 513 13.33 -0.88 -8.26
N VAL A 514 13.69 -1.05 -9.52
CA VAL A 514 12.79 -1.60 -10.54
C VAL A 514 12.56 -3.10 -10.32
N ALA A 515 13.59 -3.85 -9.92
CA ALA A 515 13.43 -5.24 -9.46
C ALA A 515 12.47 -5.33 -8.27
N ALA A 516 12.63 -4.43 -7.28
CA ALA A 516 11.73 -4.35 -6.14
C ALA A 516 10.31 -3.93 -6.54
N LEU A 517 10.16 -3.03 -7.51
CA LEU A 517 8.84 -2.64 -8.04
C LEU A 517 8.16 -3.84 -8.69
N ALA A 518 8.85 -4.61 -9.52
CA ALA A 518 8.32 -5.86 -10.07
C ALA A 518 7.90 -6.82 -8.95
N ALA A 519 8.72 -6.96 -7.90
CA ALA A 519 8.39 -7.78 -6.74
C ALA A 519 7.12 -7.30 -6.02
N THR A 520 6.92 -5.99 -5.84
CA THR A 520 5.68 -5.44 -5.23
C THR A 520 4.44 -5.56 -6.11
N ARG A 521 4.60 -5.65 -7.43
CA ARG A 521 3.50 -5.95 -8.36
C ARG A 521 3.10 -7.42 -8.30
N ILE A 522 4.07 -8.30 -8.06
CA ILE A 522 3.84 -9.73 -7.83
C ILE A 522 3.25 -9.97 -6.45
N GLU A 523 3.79 -9.33 -5.42
CA GLU A 523 3.43 -9.49 -4.02
C GLU A 523 3.52 -8.14 -3.27
N PRO A 524 2.38 -7.44 -3.05
CA PRO A 524 2.37 -6.09 -2.49
C PRO A 524 3.05 -5.93 -1.13
N ALA A 525 3.02 -6.93 -0.26
CA ALA A 525 3.62 -6.84 1.09
C ALA A 525 5.15 -6.81 1.09
N VAL A 526 5.81 -7.10 -0.04
CA VAL A 526 7.25 -6.84 -0.21
C VAL A 526 7.58 -5.41 0.17
N GLN A 527 6.71 -4.44 -0.16
CA GLN A 527 6.94 -3.01 0.09
C GLN A 527 7.27 -2.70 1.55
N ALA A 528 6.61 -3.38 2.50
CA ALA A 528 6.79 -3.15 3.93
C ALA A 528 8.19 -3.57 4.44
N HIS A 529 8.94 -4.35 3.66
CA HIS A 529 10.28 -4.83 3.99
C HIS A 529 11.37 -4.04 3.28
N LEU A 530 11.01 -3.20 2.31
CA LEU A 530 11.98 -2.45 1.50
C LEU A 530 12.52 -1.25 2.26
N VAL A 531 13.81 -1.01 2.13
CA VAL A 531 14.52 0.19 2.55
C VAL A 531 15.18 0.79 1.32
N ALA A 532 14.80 2.02 0.96
CA ALA A 532 15.50 2.73 -0.11
C ALA A 532 16.84 3.25 0.43
N GLY A 533 17.95 2.74 -0.08
CA GLY A 533 19.28 3.10 0.38
C GLY A 533 19.68 4.49 -0.10
N GLN A 534 19.63 4.74 -1.42
CA GLN A 534 20.01 6.04 -1.98
C GLN A 534 19.06 6.55 -3.06
N ARG A 535 19.11 7.86 -3.32
CA ARG A 535 18.59 8.49 -4.52
C ARG A 535 19.71 8.60 -5.57
N SER A 536 19.70 7.69 -6.54
CA SER A 536 20.59 7.77 -7.69
C SER A 536 20.30 8.98 -8.60
N ARG A 537 21.20 9.25 -9.55
CA ARG A 537 21.06 10.33 -10.54
C ARG A 537 20.15 10.00 -11.73
N GLU A 538 19.62 8.78 -11.79
CA GLU A 538 18.76 8.35 -12.90
C GLU A 538 17.40 9.05 -12.86
N VAL A 539 16.93 9.52 -14.01
CA VAL A 539 15.72 10.36 -14.12
C VAL A 539 14.46 9.59 -13.73
N ALA A 540 14.38 8.30 -14.08
CA ALA A 540 13.27 7.44 -13.68
C ALA A 540 13.23 7.11 -12.18
N HIS A 541 14.36 7.20 -11.46
CA HIS A 541 14.46 6.64 -10.12
C HIS A 541 13.49 7.29 -9.11
N PRO A 542 13.32 8.63 -9.06
CA PRO A 542 12.30 9.25 -8.21
C PRO A 542 10.87 8.77 -8.48
N ARG A 543 10.52 8.44 -9.73
CA ARG A 543 9.19 7.90 -10.07
C ARG A 543 9.00 6.48 -9.56
N VAL A 544 10.05 5.66 -9.63
CA VAL A 544 10.05 4.30 -9.09
C VAL A 544 9.95 4.32 -7.56
N LEU A 545 10.73 5.17 -6.88
CA LEU A 545 10.66 5.36 -5.43
C LEU A 545 9.26 5.80 -4.97
N ARG A 546 8.63 6.71 -5.72
CA ARG A 546 7.24 7.13 -5.51
C ARG A 546 6.24 5.99 -5.65
N ALA A 547 6.37 5.17 -6.68
CA ALA A 547 5.49 4.03 -6.90
C ALA A 547 5.64 2.97 -5.80
N LEU A 548 6.86 2.78 -5.31
CA LEU A 548 7.18 1.95 -4.14
C LEU A 548 6.75 2.58 -2.81
N GLY A 549 6.48 3.89 -2.78
CA GLY A 549 6.26 4.63 -1.53
C GLY A 549 7.46 4.55 -0.60
N LEU A 550 8.67 4.81 -1.10
CA LEU A 550 9.89 4.76 -0.30
C LEU A 550 10.62 6.10 -0.32
N GLU A 551 11.04 6.53 0.86
CA GLU A 551 11.96 7.65 1.05
C GLU A 551 13.40 7.11 1.17
N PRO A 552 14.36 7.56 0.34
CA PRO A 552 15.73 7.09 0.39
C PRO A 552 16.51 7.69 1.56
N LEU A 553 17.36 6.89 2.22
CA LEU A 553 18.21 7.35 3.32
C LEU A 553 19.34 8.30 2.88
N LEU A 554 19.82 8.14 1.65
CA LEU A 554 20.96 8.90 1.12
C LEU A 554 20.61 9.67 -0.16
N SER A 555 21.12 10.90 -0.29
CA SER A 555 21.06 11.66 -1.54
C SER A 555 22.43 12.22 -1.93
N LEU A 556 23.38 11.30 -2.17
CA LEU A 556 24.79 11.63 -2.43
C LEU A 556 25.14 11.71 -3.91
N ARG A 557 24.13 11.62 -4.80
CA ARG A 557 24.31 11.64 -6.27
C ARG A 557 25.25 10.53 -6.75
N LEU A 558 25.19 9.34 -6.14
CA LEU A 558 26.01 8.19 -6.51
C LEU A 558 25.61 7.65 -7.90
N ARG A 559 26.57 7.01 -8.56
CA ARG A 559 26.44 6.39 -9.88
C ARG A 559 27.30 5.13 -10.04
N ALA A 560 27.70 4.53 -8.92
CA ALA A 560 28.62 3.40 -8.92
C ALA A 560 27.92 2.11 -9.38
N GLY A 561 26.64 1.92 -9.03
CA GLY A 561 25.99 0.61 -9.11
C GLY A 561 26.56 -0.32 -8.04
N GLU A 562 26.57 -1.62 -8.32
CA GLU A 562 27.13 -2.69 -7.46
C GLU A 562 26.51 -2.80 -6.06
N GLY A 563 25.45 -2.06 -5.75
CA GLY A 563 24.87 -2.01 -4.40
C GLY A 563 25.56 -1.02 -3.46
N VAL A 564 26.48 -0.17 -3.94
CA VAL A 564 27.30 0.71 -3.07
C VAL A 564 26.45 1.61 -2.17
N GLY A 565 25.41 2.26 -2.72
CA GLY A 565 24.54 3.13 -1.92
C GLY A 565 23.67 2.34 -0.94
N ALA A 566 23.27 1.12 -1.30
CA ALA A 566 22.58 0.21 -0.40
C ALA A 566 23.48 -0.27 0.74
N CYS A 567 24.76 -0.60 0.48
CA CYS A 567 25.73 -0.96 1.52
C CYS A 567 25.99 0.20 2.50
N LEU A 568 26.11 1.43 2.01
CA LEU A 568 26.25 2.61 2.87
C LEU A 568 25.03 2.79 3.78
N ALA A 569 23.82 2.67 3.20
CA ALA A 569 22.58 2.77 3.96
C ALA A 569 22.42 1.63 4.99
N ALA A 570 22.76 0.39 4.61
CA ALA A 570 22.77 -0.75 5.51
C ALA A 570 23.72 -0.53 6.69
N GLY A 571 24.93 -0.02 6.44
CA GLY A 571 25.87 0.34 7.49
C GLY A 571 25.31 1.39 8.47
N MET A 572 24.61 2.42 7.97
CA MET A 572 23.94 3.41 8.82
C MET A 572 22.83 2.79 9.69
N VAL A 573 22.03 1.90 9.12
CA VAL A 573 20.96 1.19 9.84
C VAL A 573 21.55 0.30 10.94
N LEU A 574 22.56 -0.52 10.61
CA LEU A 574 23.22 -1.41 11.57
C LEU A 574 23.91 -0.63 12.68
N ALA A 575 24.62 0.45 12.35
CA ALA A 575 25.27 1.33 13.33
C ALA A 575 24.23 1.99 14.26
N THR A 576 23.10 2.43 13.71
CA THR A 576 22.00 3.03 14.50
C THR A 576 21.41 2.02 15.47
N LEU A 577 21.13 0.79 15.01
CA LEU A 577 20.62 -0.27 15.87
C LEU A 577 21.62 -0.66 16.96
N SER A 578 22.92 -0.64 16.66
CA SER A 578 23.94 -0.82 17.69
C SER A 578 23.96 0.31 18.70
N ALA A 579 23.96 1.56 18.25
CA ALA A 579 23.95 2.73 19.12
C ALA A 579 22.71 2.74 20.04
N ARG A 580 21.52 2.40 19.52
CA ARG A 580 20.29 2.30 20.33
C ARG A 580 20.37 1.28 21.47
N ARG A 581 21.21 0.24 21.35
CA ARG A 581 21.44 -0.74 22.43
C ARG A 581 22.35 -0.20 23.53
N GLU A 582 23.24 0.72 23.20
CA GLU A 582 24.23 1.32 24.11
C GLU A 582 23.73 2.62 24.76
N THR A 583 22.80 3.32 24.12
CA THR A 583 22.23 4.56 24.62
C THR A 583 21.43 4.34 25.92
N VAL A 584 21.67 5.20 26.91
CA VAL A 584 20.95 5.22 28.20
C VAL A 584 19.45 5.39 27.98
N ARG A 585 18.63 4.78 28.83
CA ARG A 585 17.16 4.89 28.76
C ARG A 585 16.61 5.83 29.82
N THR A 586 15.53 6.55 29.50
CA THR A 586 14.75 7.35 30.46
C THR A 586 13.99 6.41 31.40
N ALA A 587 13.81 6.84 32.65
CA ALA A 587 13.11 6.07 33.66
C ALA A 587 11.62 6.43 33.66
N GLU A 588 10.80 5.71 32.89
CA GLU A 588 9.36 5.63 33.12
C GLU A 588 8.91 4.15 33.09
N ASP A 589 8.19 3.77 34.14
CA ASP A 589 7.71 2.43 34.56
C ASP A 589 8.74 1.38 35.00
N ALA A 590 9.43 1.66 36.11
CA ALA A 590 9.87 0.60 37.04
C ALA A 590 8.81 0.47 38.15
N PRO A 591 8.10 -0.67 38.29
CA PRO A 591 7.24 -0.87 39.45
C PRO A 591 8.11 -0.98 40.71
N GLY A 592 8.01 0.02 41.58
CA GLY A 592 8.42 -0.01 42.99
C GLY A 592 9.92 -0.13 43.26
N GLN A 593 10.58 1.01 43.43
CA GLN A 593 11.72 1.13 44.34
C GLN A 593 11.55 2.36 45.23
N ASP A 594 10.63 2.26 46.20
CA ASP A 594 10.81 2.91 47.50
C ASP A 594 12.00 2.23 48.19
N ALA A 595 13.23 2.67 47.89
CA ALA A 595 14.43 2.22 48.60
C ALA A 595 15.60 3.20 48.45
N LEU A 596 15.37 4.51 48.48
CA LEU A 596 16.41 5.51 48.75
C LEU A 596 15.83 6.68 49.57
N ARG A 597 15.24 6.35 50.71
CA ARG A 597 15.02 7.26 51.84
C ARG A 597 15.28 6.50 53.13
N GLU A 598 16.55 6.23 53.40
CA GLU A 598 17.09 5.95 54.74
C GLU A 598 18.59 5.67 54.58
N ASP A 599 19.39 6.73 54.59
CA ASP A 599 20.61 6.82 55.39
C ASP A 599 21.33 8.13 55.06
N THR A 600 21.05 9.16 55.86
CA THR A 600 21.96 10.26 56.24
C THR A 600 21.14 11.33 56.97
N ALA A 601 20.82 11.09 58.25
CA ALA A 601 20.82 12.09 59.32
C ALA A 601 20.12 11.54 60.58
N GLY A 602 20.90 11.05 61.55
CA GLY A 602 20.42 10.79 62.91
C GLY A 602 21.41 9.95 63.71
N GLU A 603 22.35 10.63 64.36
CA GLU A 603 23.11 10.28 65.59
C GLU A 603 23.49 8.82 65.88
#